data_AF-A0A8H7ASA5-F1
#
_entry.id   AF-A0A8H7ASA5-F1
#
_cell.length_a   1.000
_cell.length_b   1.000
_cell.length_c   1.000
_cell.angle_alpha   90.00
_cell.angle_beta   90.00
_cell.angle_gamma   90.00
#
_symmetry.space_group_name_H-M   'P 1'
#
loop_
_entity.id
_entity.type
_entity.pdbx_description
1 polymer ?
#
loop_
_entity_poly.entity_id
_entity_poly.type
_entity_poly.pdbx_seq_one_letter_code
_entity_poly.pdbx_strand_id
1 'polypeptide(L)'
;MIEQRIKKLVLLPQPANKLPEFNAPQCLGYFFDNSADDDDDDGDDDEADSGGGGRYGFVYDKPPKTPPEAAPVSLLELIQRSQRESAPPPSLTKRIALAHTLARSLMYFHSVNWLHKGLRSDNIIFFAPPLTRSQPQRSKFPPSNLPF
;
A
#
# COMPACT_ATOMS: atom_id res chain seq x y z
N MET A 1 -10.49 21.05 15.61
CA MET A 1 -9.44 20.20 16.23
C MET A 1 -8.99 19.10 15.26
N ILE A 2 -7.77 18.56 15.40
CA ILE A 2 -7.18 17.56 14.47
C ILE A 2 -8.05 16.31 14.29
N GLU A 3 -8.66 15.82 15.37
CA GLU A 3 -9.53 14.64 15.37
C GLU A 3 -10.75 14.80 14.44
N GLN A 4 -11.35 15.99 14.37
CA GLN A 4 -12.47 16.27 13.46
C GLN A 4 -12.04 16.16 11.98
N ARG A 5 -10.79 16.53 11.67
CA ARG A 5 -10.25 16.40 10.30
C ARG A 5 -10.01 14.94 9.95
N ILE A 6 -9.53 14.15 10.92
CA ILE A 6 -9.31 12.70 10.79
C ILE A 6 -10.64 11.98 10.57
N LYS A 7 -11.65 12.27 11.40
CA LYS A 7 -13.02 11.75 11.22
C LYS A 7 -13.55 12.03 9.82
N LYS A 8 -13.41 13.27 9.33
CA LYS A 8 -13.80 13.63 7.95
C LYS A 8 -13.00 12.86 6.89
N LEU A 9 -11.69 12.70 7.07
CA LEU A 9 -10.84 11.95 6.13
C LEU A 9 -11.20 10.46 6.10
N VAL A 10 -11.55 9.85 7.22
CA VAL A 10 -12.00 8.44 7.26
C VAL A 10 -13.38 8.24 6.65
N LEU A 11 -14.24 9.26 6.65
CA LEU A 11 -15.59 9.17 6.07
C LEU A 11 -15.59 9.24 4.54
N LEU A 12 -14.61 9.88 3.91
CA LEU A 12 -14.55 10.03 2.44
C LEU A 12 -14.38 8.71 1.67
N PRO A 13 -13.56 7.74 2.10
CA PRO A 13 -13.34 6.47 1.41
C PRO A 13 -14.35 5.38 1.78
N GLN A 14 -15.40 5.68 2.57
CA GLN A 14 -16.33 4.66 3.04
C GLN A 14 -17.23 4.14 1.92
N PRO A 15 -17.56 2.84 1.92
CA PRO A 15 -18.28 2.18 0.83
C PRO A 15 -19.63 2.82 0.48
N ALA A 16 -20.29 3.51 1.42
CA ALA A 16 -21.54 4.23 1.15
C ALA A 16 -21.38 5.41 0.17
N ASN A 17 -20.17 5.97 0.04
CA ASN A 17 -19.86 7.10 -0.84
C ASN A 17 -18.72 6.80 -1.82
N LYS A 18 -18.20 5.57 -1.81
CA LYS A 18 -17.07 5.18 -2.65
C LYS A 18 -17.60 4.74 -4.01
N LEU A 19 -17.43 5.61 -5.00
CA LEU A 19 -17.64 5.25 -6.40
C LEU A 19 -16.69 4.09 -6.76
N PRO A 20 -17.16 3.03 -7.45
CA PRO A 20 -16.31 1.89 -7.83
C PRO A 20 -15.10 2.31 -8.67
N GLU A 21 -15.16 3.48 -9.29
CA GLU A 21 -14.10 4.07 -10.09
C GLU A 21 -13.01 4.77 -9.27
N PHE A 22 -13.21 4.98 -7.96
CA PHE A 22 -12.24 5.58 -7.06
C PHE A 22 -11.25 4.52 -6.53
N ASN A 23 -10.08 4.46 -7.18
CA ASN A 23 -9.04 3.47 -6.88
C ASN A 23 -8.18 3.88 -5.68
N ALA A 24 -8.80 4.00 -4.51
CA ALA A 24 -8.12 4.10 -3.22
C ALA A 24 -8.43 2.86 -2.36
N PRO A 25 -7.52 2.44 -1.46
CA PRO A 25 -7.81 1.41 -0.48
C PRO A 25 -9.01 1.82 0.39
N GLN A 26 -9.83 0.84 0.78
CA GLN A 26 -10.95 1.12 1.68
C GLN A 26 -10.40 1.43 3.07
N CYS A 27 -10.67 2.63 3.58
CA CYS A 27 -10.31 2.99 4.95
C CYS A 27 -11.33 2.36 5.92
N LEU A 28 -10.85 1.52 6.84
CA LEU A 28 -11.65 0.88 7.88
C LEU A 28 -11.76 1.75 9.14
N GLY A 29 -10.80 2.64 9.35
CA GLY A 29 -10.77 3.48 10.55
C GLY A 29 -9.42 4.15 10.77
N TYR A 30 -9.28 4.70 11.96
CA TYR A 30 -8.03 5.25 12.46
C TYR A 30 -7.82 4.82 13.91
N PHE A 31 -6.58 4.83 14.36
CA PHE A 31 -6.22 4.67 15.77
C PHE A 31 -5.28 5.81 16.18
N PHE A 32 -5.17 6.05 17.48
CA PHE A 32 -4.21 6.97 18.05
C PHE A 32 -3.22 6.15 18.87
N ASP A 33 -1.95 6.26 18.53
CA ASP A 33 -0.83 5.61 19.19
C ASP A 33 -0.20 6.61 20.17
N ASN A 34 -0.20 6.26 21.45
CA ASN A 34 0.32 7.10 22.53
C ASN A 34 1.64 6.55 23.11
N SER A 35 2.37 5.71 22.37
CA SER A 35 3.60 5.06 22.86
C SER A 35 4.83 5.98 22.90
N ALA A 36 4.66 7.30 22.91
CA ALA A 36 5.77 8.26 22.87
C ALA A 36 6.31 8.63 24.27
N ASP A 37 5.81 7.97 25.32
CA ASP A 37 6.07 8.34 26.72
C ASP A 37 6.94 7.30 27.50
N ASP A 38 7.48 6.26 26.83
CA ASP A 38 8.22 5.16 27.49
C ASP A 38 9.73 5.10 27.13
N ASP A 39 10.27 6.03 26.34
CA ASP A 39 11.71 6.09 26.03
C ASP A 39 12.44 6.96 27.08
N ASP A 40 12.97 6.33 28.12
CA ASP A 40 14.10 6.71 28.99
C ASP A 40 14.25 8.22 29.34
N ASP A 41 13.60 8.63 30.43
CA ASP A 41 13.90 9.84 31.22
C ASP A 41 15.30 9.72 31.86
N ASP A 42 16.31 10.23 31.17
CA ASP A 42 17.62 10.57 31.75
C ASP A 42 17.92 12.05 31.48
N GLY A 43 17.28 12.92 32.27
CA GLY A 43 17.95 14.09 32.86
C GLY A 43 18.13 15.38 32.05
N ASP A 44 17.40 16.38 32.55
CA ASP A 44 17.74 17.80 32.71
C ASP A 44 17.55 18.81 31.54
N ASP A 45 16.98 19.94 31.96
CA ASP A 45 17.00 21.29 31.40
C ASP A 45 15.90 21.71 30.38
N ASP A 46 14.88 22.36 30.96
CA ASP A 46 14.21 23.61 30.53
C ASP A 46 13.26 23.68 29.31
N GLU A 47 12.01 24.03 29.65
CA GLU A 47 10.96 24.71 28.85
C GLU A 47 10.20 23.96 27.73
N ALA A 48 9.03 23.44 28.14
CA ALA A 48 7.71 23.80 27.60
C ALA A 48 7.45 23.71 26.08
N ASP A 49 7.50 22.49 25.55
CA ASP A 49 6.40 21.98 24.71
C ASP A 49 6.31 20.48 24.97
N SER A 50 5.54 20.10 25.99
CA SER A 50 5.27 18.71 26.36
C SER A 50 4.36 18.08 25.30
N GLY A 51 4.86 18.02 24.06
CA GLY A 51 4.28 17.29 22.95
C GLY A 51 4.54 15.81 23.15
N GLY A 52 3.85 15.22 24.14
CA GLY A 52 3.65 13.77 24.22
C GLY A 52 3.10 13.32 22.86
N GLY A 53 4.00 12.82 22.04
CA GLY A 53 3.95 12.91 20.58
C GLY A 53 3.11 11.83 19.95
N GLY A 54 1.86 11.69 20.39
CA GLY A 54 0.98 10.65 19.91
C GLY A 54 0.68 10.79 18.41
N ARG A 55 0.64 9.65 17.71
CA ARG A 55 0.50 9.60 16.25
C ARG A 55 -0.82 8.98 15.86
N TYR A 56 -1.44 9.49 14.80
CA TYR A 56 -2.61 8.85 14.22
C TYR A 56 -2.21 7.87 13.12
N GLY A 57 -2.67 6.63 13.25
CA GLY A 57 -2.57 5.61 12.22
C GLY A 57 -3.89 5.41 11.49
N PHE A 58 -3.84 5.08 10.20
CA PHE A 58 -5.01 4.71 9.40
C PHE A 58 -4.98 3.23 9.08
N VAL A 59 -6.14 2.59 9.18
CA VAL A 59 -6.30 1.16 8.86
C VAL A 59 -7.01 1.05 7.52
N TYR A 60 -6.42 0.32 6.59
CA TYR A 60 -6.98 0.10 5.27
C TYR A 60 -7.19 -1.40 5.02
N ASP A 61 -8.26 -1.71 4.29
CA ASP A 61 -8.54 -3.07 3.84
C ASP A 61 -7.75 -3.43 2.59
N LYS A 62 -7.46 -4.73 2.42
CA LYS A 62 -6.91 -5.25 1.16
C LYS A 62 -8.03 -5.36 0.12
N PRO A 63 -7.76 -5.11 -1.17
CA PRO A 63 -8.76 -5.30 -2.21
C PRO A 63 -9.32 -6.73 -2.21
N PRO A 64 -10.60 -6.92 -2.56
CA PRO A 64 -11.19 -8.25 -2.68
C PRO A 64 -10.36 -9.15 -3.59
N LYS A 65 -10.26 -10.45 -3.25
CA LYS A 65 -9.48 -11.47 -3.98
C LYS A 65 -7.95 -11.32 -3.83
N THR A 66 -7.48 -10.45 -2.93
CA THR A 66 -6.07 -10.40 -2.53
C THR A 66 -5.77 -11.55 -1.56
N PRO A 67 -4.72 -12.37 -1.78
CA PRO A 67 -4.32 -13.39 -0.82
C PRO A 67 -3.97 -12.80 0.56
N PRO A 68 -4.29 -13.46 1.68
CA PRO A 68 -3.99 -12.97 3.03
C PRO A 68 -2.52 -12.57 3.23
N GLU A 69 -1.62 -13.34 2.62
CA GLU A 69 -0.18 -13.18 2.69
C GLU A 69 0.40 -12.13 1.71
N ALA A 70 -0.40 -11.63 0.77
CA ALA A 70 0.06 -10.62 -0.19
C ALA A 70 0.31 -9.29 0.53
N ALA A 71 1.57 -8.86 0.52
CA ALA A 71 1.98 -7.56 1.00
C ALA A 71 1.74 -6.49 -0.08
N PRO A 72 1.43 -5.24 0.32
CA PRO A 72 1.42 -4.12 -0.62
C PRO A 72 2.82 -3.90 -1.20
N VAL A 73 2.90 -3.70 -2.51
CA VAL A 73 4.13 -3.40 -3.26
C VAL A 73 3.91 -2.11 -4.05
N SER A 74 4.85 -1.18 -3.98
CA SER A 74 4.73 0.09 -4.71
C SER A 74 5.08 -0.03 -6.19
N LEU A 75 4.58 0.87 -7.04
CA LEU A 75 5.01 0.97 -8.44
C LEU A 75 6.51 1.22 -8.55
N LEU A 76 7.07 2.04 -7.65
CA LEU A 76 8.50 2.29 -7.57
C LEU A 76 9.28 0.98 -7.39
N GLU A 77 8.85 0.16 -6.44
CA GLU A 77 9.47 -1.13 -6.17
C GLU A 77 9.35 -2.09 -7.36
N LEU A 78 8.19 -2.14 -8.03
CA LEU A 78 8.02 -2.94 -9.24
C LEU A 78 8.96 -2.49 -10.37
N ILE A 79 9.15 -1.19 -10.56
CA ILE A 79 10.08 -0.63 -11.55
C ILE A 79 11.52 -1.03 -11.20
N GLN A 80 11.93 -0.86 -9.95
CA GLN A 80 13.28 -1.22 -9.49
C GLN A 80 13.57 -2.72 -9.63
N ARG A 81 12.60 -3.57 -9.28
CA ARG A 81 12.70 -5.03 -9.47
C ARG A 81 12.86 -5.39 -10.95
N SER A 82 12.03 -4.82 -11.83
CA SER A 82 12.11 -5.02 -13.28
C SER A 82 13.47 -4.63 -13.84
N GLN A 83 14.05 -3.52 -13.38
CA GLN A 83 15.39 -3.08 -13.80
C GLN A 83 16.48 -4.04 -13.34
N ARG A 84 16.44 -4.46 -12.06
CA ARG A 84 17.41 -5.42 -11.49
C ARG A 84 17.39 -6.77 -12.23
N GLU A 85 16.20 -7.22 -12.60
CA GLU A 85 16.00 -8.50 -13.29
C GLU A 85 16.18 -8.40 -14.81
N SER A 86 16.50 -7.22 -15.35
CA SER A 86 16.53 -6.94 -16.80
C SER A 86 15.25 -7.38 -17.52
N ALA A 87 14.11 -7.31 -16.82
CA ALA A 87 12.82 -7.69 -17.36
C ALA A 87 12.36 -6.64 -18.40
N PRO A 88 11.70 -7.08 -19.49
CA PRO A 88 11.20 -6.16 -20.48
C PRO A 88 10.13 -5.23 -19.87
N PRO A 89 10.05 -3.97 -20.33
CA PRO A 89 9.05 -3.04 -19.83
C PRO A 89 7.63 -3.54 -20.12
N PRO A 90 6.64 -3.17 -19.30
CA PRO A 90 5.25 -3.49 -19.58
C PRO A 90 4.84 -2.91 -20.94
N SER A 91 4.01 -3.67 -21.68
CA SER A 91 3.44 -3.25 -22.96
C SER A 91 2.81 -1.86 -22.89
N LEU A 92 2.79 -1.14 -24.01
CA LEU A 92 2.15 0.18 -24.10
C LEU A 92 0.70 0.16 -23.58
N THR A 93 -0.08 -0.86 -23.93
CA THR A 93 -1.46 -1.04 -23.47
C THR A 93 -1.57 -1.03 -21.94
N LYS A 94 -0.70 -1.78 -21.25
CA LYS A 94 -0.66 -1.79 -19.77
C LYS A 94 -0.29 -0.42 -19.18
N ARG A 95 0.66 0.28 -19.80
CA ARG A 95 1.06 1.64 -19.34
C ARG A 95 -0.06 2.65 -19.50
N ILE A 96 -0.76 2.63 -20.64
CA ILE A 96 -1.92 3.51 -20.90
C ILE A 96 -3.06 3.17 -19.94
N ALA A 97 -3.35 1.89 -19.70
CA ALA A 97 -4.38 1.48 -18.75
C ALA A 97 -4.09 1.97 -17.32
N LEU A 98 -2.84 1.88 -16.87
CA LEU A 98 -2.43 2.41 -15.58
C LEU A 98 -2.58 3.94 -15.54
N ALA A 99 -2.08 4.65 -16.56
CA ALA A 99 -2.18 6.11 -16.63
C ALA A 99 -3.65 6.59 -16.60
N HIS A 100 -4.53 5.93 -17.35
CA HIS A 100 -5.96 6.21 -17.35
C HIS A 100 -6.60 5.98 -15.97
N THR A 101 -6.22 4.90 -15.28
CA THR A 101 -6.69 4.58 -13.91
C THR A 101 -6.26 5.66 -12.90
N LEU A 102 -5.01 6.11 -12.99
CA LEU A 102 -4.48 7.19 -12.13
C LEU A 102 -5.18 8.51 -12.41
N ALA A 103 -5.31 8.89 -13.69
CA ALA A 103 -5.99 10.12 -14.10
C ALA A 103 -7.43 10.19 -13.60
N ARG A 104 -8.18 9.07 -13.69
CA ARG A 104 -9.53 8.96 -13.14
C ARG A 104 -9.55 9.16 -11.63
N SER A 105 -8.63 8.50 -10.92
CA SER A 105 -8.55 8.62 -9.46
C SER A 105 -8.27 10.06 -9.03
N LEU A 106 -7.39 10.77 -9.74
CA LEU A 106 -7.12 12.21 -9.52
C LEU A 106 -8.34 13.08 -9.81
N MET A 107 -9.05 12.81 -10.91
CA MET A 107 -10.29 13.52 -11.24
C MET A 107 -11.31 13.42 -10.10
N TYR A 108 -11.47 12.24 -9.51
CA TYR A 108 -12.35 12.06 -8.35
C TYR A 108 -11.85 12.82 -7.11
N PHE A 109 -10.55 12.76 -6.79
CA PHE A 109 -9.98 13.57 -5.71
C PHE A 109 -10.27 15.07 -5.91
N HIS A 110 -10.07 15.58 -7.12
CA HIS A 110 -10.35 16.97 -7.44
C HIS A 110 -11.85 17.31 -7.37
N SER A 111 -12.74 16.39 -7.75
CA SER A 111 -14.20 16.61 -7.69
C SER A 111 -14.74 16.81 -6.27
N VAL A 112 -14.02 16.32 -5.25
CA VAL A 112 -14.36 16.53 -3.84
C VAL A 112 -13.52 17.65 -3.19
N ASN A 113 -12.82 18.45 -4.00
CA ASN A 113 -11.93 19.53 -3.57
C ASN A 113 -10.74 19.05 -2.71
N TRP A 114 -10.24 17.84 -2.98
CA TRP A 114 -9.05 17.28 -2.38
C TRP A 114 -7.88 17.31 -3.34
N LEU A 115 -6.75 17.87 -2.91
CA LEU A 115 -5.50 17.86 -3.66
C LEU A 115 -4.61 16.72 -3.16
N HIS A 116 -4.35 15.73 -4.01
CA HIS A 116 -3.41 14.66 -3.73
C HIS A 116 -1.96 15.18 -3.84
N LYS A 117 -1.47 15.88 -2.81
CA LYS A 117 -0.13 16.52 -2.74
C LYS A 117 1.08 15.57 -2.80
N GLY A 118 0.88 14.32 -3.20
CA GLY A 118 1.89 13.27 -3.19
C GLY A 118 1.65 12.18 -4.24
N LEU A 119 1.21 12.54 -5.45
CA LEU A 119 1.14 11.56 -6.54
C LEU A 119 2.56 11.22 -7.03
N ARG A 120 3.06 10.06 -6.63
CA ARG A 120 4.40 9.54 -6.96
C ARG A 120 4.37 8.00 -6.99
N SER A 121 5.38 7.38 -7.60
CA SER A 121 5.41 5.94 -7.85
C SER A 121 5.49 5.07 -6.59
N ASP A 122 6.04 5.58 -5.50
CA ASP A 122 6.01 4.93 -4.18
C ASP A 122 4.61 4.94 -3.54
N ASN A 123 3.77 5.92 -3.88
CA ASN A 123 2.40 6.04 -3.36
C ASN A 123 1.35 5.32 -4.23
N ILE A 124 1.77 4.60 -5.27
CA ILE A 124 0.89 3.75 -6.10
C ILE A 124 1.12 2.31 -5.67
N ILE A 125 0.11 1.69 -5.05
CA ILE A 125 0.24 0.37 -4.42
C ILE A 125 -0.48 -0.71 -5.22
N PHE A 126 0.17 -1.87 -5.32
CA PHE A 126 -0.35 -3.12 -5.88
C PHE A 126 -0.35 -4.20 -4.81
N PHE A 127 -1.23 -5.19 -4.97
CA PHE A 127 -1.23 -6.38 -4.14
C PHE A 127 -0.85 -7.57 -5.03
N ALA A 128 0.40 -8.00 -4.94
CA ALA A 128 0.91 -9.14 -5.69
C ALA A 128 0.91 -10.38 -4.80
N PRO A 129 0.54 -11.57 -5.31
CA PRO A 129 0.78 -12.81 -4.56
C PRO A 129 2.27 -12.92 -4.24
N PRO A 130 2.64 -13.52 -3.09
CA PRO A 130 4.04 -13.74 -2.79
C PRO A 130 4.66 -14.47 -3.96
N LEU A 131 5.84 -13.98 -4.37
CA LEU A 131 6.70 -14.74 -5.25
C LEU A 131 7.07 -16.00 -4.49
N THR A 132 6.28 -17.06 -4.65
CA THR A 132 6.75 -18.40 -4.39
C THR A 132 7.94 -18.55 -5.32
N ARG A 133 9.14 -18.46 -4.75
CA ARG A 133 10.37 -18.81 -5.45
C ARG A 133 10.11 -20.21 -5.95
N SER A 134 9.85 -20.37 -7.25
CA SER A 134 9.70 -21.68 -7.86
C SER A 134 11.00 -22.40 -7.56
N GLN A 135 10.97 -23.31 -6.58
CA GLN A 135 12.02 -24.28 -6.41
C GLN A 135 12.16 -24.95 -7.79
N PRO A 136 13.38 -25.04 -8.36
CA PRO A 136 13.55 -25.80 -9.59
C PRO A 136 13.01 -27.19 -9.29
N GLN A 137 11.94 -27.57 -10.01
CA GLN A 137 11.38 -28.90 -9.89
C GLN A 137 12.50 -29.87 -10.23
N ARG A 138 13.06 -30.49 -9.19
CA ARG A 138 13.97 -31.61 -9.34
C ARG A 138 13.15 -32.69 -10.01
N SER A 139 13.33 -32.88 -11.32
CA SER A 139 12.62 -33.89 -12.08
C SER A 139 12.81 -35.22 -11.37
N LYS A 140 11.72 -35.76 -10.83
CA LYS A 140 11.70 -37.15 -10.35
C LYS A 140 11.76 -38.02 -11.60
N PHE A 141 12.97 -38.40 -12.02
CA PHE A 141 13.11 -39.56 -12.87
C PHE A 141 12.64 -40.78 -12.05
N PRO A 142 11.68 -41.58 -12.53
CA PRO A 142 11.32 -42.82 -11.86
C PRO A 142 12.52 -43.79 -11.97
N PRO A 143 12.83 -44.56 -10.92
CA PRO A 143 13.84 -45.61 -11.04
C PRO A 143 13.35 -46.65 -12.05
N SER A 144 14.14 -46.87 -13.09
CA SER A 144 13.96 -47.94 -14.06
C SER A 144 14.18 -49.29 -13.37
N ASN A 145 13.10 -49.94 -12.94
CA ASN A 145 13.13 -51.38 -12.66
C ASN A 145 13.02 -52.13 -13.99
N LEU A 146 14.16 -52.59 -14.51
CA LEU A 146 14.20 -53.65 -15.51
C LEU A 146 14.29 -55.01 -14.79
N PRO A 147 13.48 -56.01 -15.15
CA PRO A 147 13.65 -57.36 -14.63
C PRO A 147 14.81 -58.07 -15.34
N PHE A 148 15.58 -58.84 -14.58
CA PHE A 148 16.29 -60.02 -15.08
C PHE A 148 15.36 -61.23 -14.97
#